data_AF-A0A9E4G7D6-F1
#
_entry.id   AF-A0A9E4G7D6-F1
#
_cell.length_a   1.000
_cell.length_b   1.000
_cell.length_c   1.000
_cell.angle_alpha   90.00
_cell.angle_beta   90.00
_cell.angle_gamma   90.00
#
_symmetry.space_group_name_H-M   'P 1'
#
loop_
_entity.id
_entity.type
_entity.pdbx_description
1 polymer ?
#
loop_
_entity_poly.entity_id
_entity_poly.type
_entity_poly.pdbx_seq_one_letter_code
_entity_poly.pdbx_strand_id
1 'polypeptide(L)'
;MVDDPRAGLSAGEVAGCIARTLALPEVAELRPTLVPEFPVYASEASDDAERITTGFADAVGFGADGTPEAIVDWKSDVDPRTAASERYRAQIRSYLQATGAERGLLVFVTHGTVLEVS
;
A
#
# COMPACT_ATOMS: atom_id res chain seq x y z
N MET A 1 11.99 18.48 26.60
CA MET A 1 10.71 17.78 26.84
C MET A 1 10.70 16.61 25.88
N VAL A 2 10.74 15.37 26.39
CA VAL A 2 10.58 14.20 25.53
C VAL A 2 9.09 14.08 25.20
N ASP A 3 8.78 14.03 23.93
CA ASP A 3 7.42 13.95 23.40
C ASP A 3 6.89 12.53 23.60
N ASP A 4 6.29 12.25 24.77
CA ASP A 4 5.79 10.92 25.14
C ASP A 4 4.56 10.56 24.29
N PRO A 5 4.66 9.55 23.40
CA PRO A 5 3.55 9.14 22.54
C PRO A 5 2.34 8.59 23.31
N ARG A 6 2.50 8.25 24.60
CA ARG A 6 1.36 7.87 25.45
C ARG A 6 0.49 9.06 25.85
N ALA A 7 1.02 10.28 25.77
CA ALA A 7 0.32 11.51 26.11
C ALA A 7 -0.40 12.16 24.91
N GLY A 8 -0.19 11.67 23.68
CA GLY A 8 -0.79 12.19 22.46
C GLY A 8 0.06 11.93 21.22
N LEU A 9 -0.28 12.60 20.11
CA LEU A 9 0.53 12.54 18.88
C LEU A 9 1.94 13.06 19.18
N SER A 10 2.94 12.20 18.97
CA SER A 10 4.35 12.55 19.12
C SER A 10 4.99 12.69 17.75
N ALA A 11 5.52 13.87 17.43
CA ALA A 11 6.11 14.12 16.12
C ALA A 11 7.36 13.25 15.89
N GLY A 12 8.12 12.99 16.96
CA GLY A 12 9.29 12.12 16.92
C GLY A 12 8.92 10.65 16.68
N GLU A 13 7.82 10.19 17.26
CA GLU A 13 7.31 8.83 17.03
C GLU A 13 6.84 8.65 15.58
N VAL A 14 6.02 9.57 15.07
CA VAL A 14 5.53 9.55 13.67
C VAL A 14 6.69 9.59 12.68
N ALA A 15 7.64 10.51 12.86
CA ALA A 15 8.81 10.61 11.98
C ALA A 15 9.67 9.34 12.04
N GLY A 16 9.83 8.76 13.24
CA GLY A 16 10.53 7.49 13.42
C GLY A 16 9.83 6.32 12.72
N CYS A 17 8.51 6.23 12.81
CA CYS A 17 7.71 5.23 12.10
C CYS A 17 7.90 5.36 10.58
N ILE A 18 7.74 6.55 10.02
CA ILE A 18 7.95 6.80 8.58
C ILE A 18 9.38 6.43 8.15
N ALA A 19 10.40 6.88 8.90
CA ALA A 19 11.79 6.61 8.56
C ALA A 19 12.11 5.10 8.55
N ARG A 20 11.58 4.34 9.51
CA ARG A 20 11.74 2.88 9.55
C ARG A 20 11.01 2.21 8.39
N THR A 21 9.77 2.61 8.11
CA THR A 21 8.98 2.05 7.00
C THR A 21 9.64 2.29 5.64
N LEU A 22 10.14 3.50 5.39
CA LEU A 22 10.85 3.82 4.15
C LEU A 22 12.20 3.09 4.00
N ALA A 23 12.72 2.52 5.09
CA ALA A 23 13.95 1.74 5.12
C ALA A 23 13.71 0.22 5.05
N LEU A 24 12.46 -0.25 5.05
CA LEU A 24 12.15 -1.66 4.84
C LEU A 24 12.67 -2.09 3.46
N PRO A 25 13.34 -3.24 3.32
CA PRO A 25 14.00 -3.61 2.06
C PRO A 25 13.08 -3.56 0.84
N GLU A 26 11.86 -4.09 0.97
CA GLU A 26 10.86 -4.16 -0.10
C GLU A 26 10.37 -2.76 -0.50
N VAL A 27 10.27 -1.84 0.46
CA VAL A 27 9.86 -0.45 0.22
C VAL A 27 11.02 0.36 -0.35
N ALA A 28 12.22 0.21 0.20
CA ALA A 28 13.42 0.92 -0.22
C ALA A 28 13.81 0.58 -1.66
N GLU A 29 13.62 -0.67 -2.07
CA GLU A 29 13.79 -1.15 -3.44
C GLU A 29 12.87 -0.39 -4.42
N LEU A 30 11.58 -0.29 -4.11
CA LEU A 30 10.57 0.32 -4.99
C LEU A 30 10.57 1.85 -4.95
N ARG A 31 11.05 2.45 -3.86
CA ARG A 31 10.96 3.89 -3.58
C ARG A 31 11.38 4.82 -4.74
N PRO A 32 12.42 4.53 -5.55
CA PRO A 32 12.80 5.38 -6.67
C PRO A 32 11.73 5.49 -7.77
N THR A 33 10.80 4.53 -7.86
CA THR A 33 9.80 4.46 -8.93
C THR A 33 8.36 4.61 -8.45
N LEU A 34 8.14 4.79 -7.13
CA LEU A 34 6.81 4.98 -6.56
C LEU A 34 6.21 6.34 -6.96
N VAL A 35 5.02 6.30 -7.52
CA VAL A 35 4.15 7.45 -7.69
C VAL A 35 3.05 7.39 -6.62
N PRO A 36 2.93 8.41 -5.76
CA PRO A 36 1.92 8.42 -4.70
C PRO A 36 0.54 8.79 -5.25
N GLU A 37 -0.52 8.36 -4.54
CA GLU A 37 -1.92 8.76 -4.79
C GLU A 37 -2.32 8.60 -6.25
N PHE A 38 -2.04 7.41 -6.80
CA PHE A 38 -2.22 7.17 -8.22
C PHE A 38 -3.67 6.78 -8.52
N PRO A 39 -4.38 7.50 -9.40
CA PRO A 39 -5.75 7.16 -9.76
C PRO A 39 -5.78 5.89 -10.63
N VAL A 40 -6.59 4.92 -10.23
CA VAL A 40 -6.81 3.67 -10.95
C VAL A 40 -8.22 3.66 -11.51
N TYR A 41 -8.32 3.40 -12.81
CA TYR A 41 -9.58 3.21 -13.54
C TYR A 41 -9.48 1.96 -14.40
N ALA A 42 -10.40 1.03 -14.22
CA ALA A 42 -10.49 -0.15 -15.06
C ALA A 42 -11.95 -0.52 -15.30
N SER A 43 -12.19 -1.10 -16.48
CA SER A 43 -13.45 -1.79 -16.80
C SER A 43 -13.12 -3.21 -17.23
N GLU A 44 -13.82 -4.17 -16.64
CA GLU A 44 -13.74 -5.58 -16.98
C GLU A 44 -15.13 -6.09 -17.32
N ALA A 45 -15.38 -6.33 -18.61
CA ALA A 45 -16.62 -6.92 -19.08
C ALA A 45 -16.59 -8.44 -18.90
N SER A 46 -17.67 -8.99 -18.34
CA SER A 46 -18.00 -10.42 -18.34
C SER A 46 -19.34 -10.63 -19.03
N ASP A 47 -19.67 -11.88 -19.37
CA ASP A 47 -20.91 -12.22 -20.08
C ASP A 47 -22.18 -11.72 -19.35
N ASP A 48 -22.14 -11.66 -18.02
CA ASP A 48 -23.29 -11.30 -17.18
C ASP A 48 -23.27 -9.83 -16.70
N ALA A 49 -22.09 -9.20 -16.61
CA ALA A 49 -21.95 -7.84 -16.08
C ALA A 49 -20.60 -7.19 -16.42
N GLU A 50 -20.57 -5.86 -16.43
CA GLU A 50 -19.35 -5.06 -16.45
C GLU A 50 -18.96 -4.66 -15.03
N ARG A 51 -17.73 -5.01 -14.61
CA ARG A 51 -17.17 -4.53 -13.35
C ARG A 51 -16.30 -3.31 -13.61
N ILE A 52 -16.70 -2.20 -13.01
CA ILE A 52 -15.93 -0.96 -13.00
C ILE A 52 -15.13 -0.86 -11.70
N THR A 53 -13.84 -0.61 -11.82
CA THR A 53 -12.94 -0.32 -10.70
C THR A 53 -12.49 1.13 -10.80
N THR A 54 -12.71 1.89 -9.73
CA THR A 54 -12.22 3.27 -9.59
C THR A 54 -11.69 3.47 -8.18
N GLY A 55 -10.56 4.16 -8.05
CA GLY A 55 -9.97 4.45 -6.76
C GLY A 55 -8.64 5.18 -6.88
N PHE A 56 -8.03 5.41 -5.72
CA PHE A 56 -6.67 5.91 -5.60
C PHE A 56 -5.86 4.84 -4.87
N ALA A 57 -4.80 4.36 -5.51
CA ALA A 57 -3.81 3.52 -4.86
C ALA A 57 -2.82 4.42 -4.12
N ASP A 58 -2.49 4.09 -2.87
CA ASP A 58 -1.60 4.94 -2.06
C ASP A 58 -0.26 5.16 -2.75
N ALA A 59 0.31 4.12 -3.37
CA ALA A 59 1.39 4.27 -4.32
C ALA A 59 1.42 3.13 -5.36
N VAL A 60 1.93 3.46 -6.54
CA VAL A 60 2.19 2.50 -7.63
C VAL A 60 3.66 2.60 -8.02
N GLY A 61 4.35 1.47 -8.06
CA GLY A 61 5.71 1.35 -8.60
C GLY A 61 5.65 1.08 -10.09
N PHE A 62 6.39 1.86 -10.87
CA PHE A 62 6.43 1.73 -12.32
C PHE A 62 7.79 1.23 -12.82
N GLY A 63 7.76 0.36 -13.82
CA GLY A 63 8.92 -0.02 -14.61
C GLY A 63 9.45 1.13 -15.45
N ALA A 64 10.64 0.95 -16.04
CA ALA A 64 11.28 1.97 -16.87
C ALA A 64 10.48 2.31 -18.15
N ASP A 65 9.61 1.41 -18.59
CA ASP A 65 8.71 1.60 -19.73
C ASP A 65 7.34 2.19 -19.34
N GLY A 66 7.14 2.50 -18.05
CA GLY A 66 5.89 3.03 -17.52
C GLY A 66 4.83 1.97 -17.23
N THR A 67 5.17 0.67 -17.28
CA THR A 67 4.26 -0.40 -16.86
C THR A 67 4.11 -0.42 -15.33
N PRO A 68 2.89 -0.56 -14.78
CA PRO A 68 2.72 -0.81 -13.35
C PRO A 68 3.34 -2.16 -12.97
N GLU A 69 4.27 -2.16 -12.01
CA GLU A 69 4.95 -3.39 -11.54
C GLU A 69 4.55 -3.72 -10.10
N ALA A 70 4.24 -2.71 -9.29
CA ALA A 70 3.87 -2.90 -7.88
C ALA A 70 2.74 -1.98 -7.40
N ILE A 71 1.90 -2.50 -6.51
CA ILE A 71 0.91 -1.72 -5.74
C ILE A 71 1.33 -1.73 -4.28
N VAL A 72 1.37 -0.55 -3.66
CA VAL A 72 1.65 -0.40 -2.23
C VAL A 72 0.48 0.26 -1.53
N ASP A 73 0.06 -0.31 -0.40
CA ASP A 73 -0.96 0.24 0.49
C ASP A 73 -0.38 0.33 1.92
N TRP A 74 -0.45 1.50 2.54
CA TRP A 74 0.08 1.77 3.87
C TRP A 74 -1.03 1.76 4.92
N LYS A 75 -0.86 0.94 5.96
CA LYS A 75 -1.78 0.88 7.11
C LYS A 75 -1.08 1.23 8.41
N SER A 76 -1.71 2.08 9.22
CA SER A 76 -1.22 2.52 10.53
C SER A 76 -1.85 1.80 11.72
N ASP A 77 -2.57 0.69 11.48
CA ASP A 77 -3.21 -0.06 12.55
C ASP A 77 -2.20 -0.55 13.60
N VAL A 78 -2.53 -0.38 14.89
CA VAL A 78 -1.71 -0.83 16.03
C VAL A 78 -1.98 -2.29 16.39
N ASP A 79 -3.16 -2.82 16.08
CA ASP A 79 -3.50 -4.24 16.23
C ASP A 79 -4.43 -4.68 15.09
N PRO A 80 -3.87 -4.98 13.90
CA PRO A 80 -4.66 -5.43 12.77
C PRO A 80 -5.14 -6.87 13.00
N ARG A 81 -6.39 -7.02 13.43
CA ARG A 81 -7.06 -8.34 13.47
C ARG A 81 -7.04 -9.01 12.09
N THR A 82 -7.02 -10.35 12.05
CA THR A 82 -6.98 -11.15 10.80
C THR A 82 -8.04 -10.72 9.77
N ALA A 83 -9.26 -10.39 10.22
CA ALA A 83 -10.34 -9.97 9.34
C ALA A 83 -10.10 -8.61 8.63
N ALA A 84 -9.32 -7.70 9.24
CA ALA A 84 -8.92 -6.46 8.59
C ALA A 84 -7.87 -6.73 7.49
N SER A 85 -6.95 -7.67 7.76
CA SER A 85 -5.91 -8.06 6.81
C SER A 85 -6.49 -8.63 5.51
N GLU A 86 -7.54 -9.47 5.58
CA GLU A 86 -8.19 -10.01 4.37
C GLU A 86 -8.87 -8.92 3.52
N ARG A 87 -9.48 -7.92 4.16
CA ARG A 87 -10.08 -6.79 3.44
C ARG A 87 -9.02 -5.98 2.71
N TYR A 88 -7.89 -5.70 3.37
CA TYR A 88 -6.78 -4.97 2.73
C TYR A 88 -6.17 -5.75 1.58
N ARG A 89 -5.99 -7.08 1.75
CA ARG A 89 -5.57 -7.97 0.66
C ARG A 89 -6.54 -7.94 -0.52
N ALA A 90 -7.84 -7.98 -0.26
CA ALA A 90 -8.84 -7.90 -1.33
C ALA A 90 -8.78 -6.57 -2.10
N GLN A 91 -8.58 -5.45 -1.40
CA GLN A 91 -8.39 -4.14 -2.04
C GLN A 91 -7.16 -4.11 -2.94
N ILE A 92 -6.01 -4.59 -2.45
CA ILE A 92 -4.78 -4.66 -3.25
C ILE A 92 -4.98 -5.56 -4.47
N ARG A 93 -5.63 -6.72 -4.34
CA ARG A 93 -5.94 -7.60 -5.49
C ARG A 93 -6.80 -6.92 -6.54
N SER A 94 -7.77 -6.09 -6.15
CA SER A 94 -8.54 -5.31 -7.12
C SER A 94 -7.66 -4.35 -7.92
N TYR A 95 -6.65 -3.73 -7.30
CA TYR A 95 -5.69 -2.87 -8.02
C TYR A 95 -4.69 -3.66 -8.86
N LEU A 96 -4.20 -4.81 -8.39
CA LEU A 96 -3.36 -5.69 -9.21
C LEU A 96 -4.10 -6.13 -10.47
N GLN A 97 -5.35 -6.57 -10.32
CA GLN A 97 -6.19 -6.95 -11.45
C GLN A 97 -6.46 -5.77 -12.41
N ALA A 98 -6.74 -4.58 -11.88
CA ALA A 98 -7.03 -3.40 -12.68
C ALA A 98 -5.80 -2.85 -13.44
N THR A 99 -4.60 -3.04 -12.90
CA THR A 99 -3.36 -2.44 -13.44
C THR A 99 -2.48 -3.44 -14.18
N GLY A 100 -2.66 -4.74 -13.95
CA GLY A 100 -1.77 -5.79 -14.43
C GLY A 100 -0.46 -5.93 -13.64
N ALA A 101 -0.28 -5.15 -12.56
CA ALA A 101 0.90 -5.27 -11.71
C ALA A 101 0.96 -6.65 -11.04
N GLU A 102 2.17 -7.20 -10.91
CA GLU A 102 2.38 -8.56 -10.42
C GLU A 102 2.64 -8.61 -8.90
N ARG A 103 2.99 -7.47 -8.28
CA ARG A 103 3.42 -7.42 -6.88
C ARG A 103 2.57 -6.48 -6.03
N GLY A 104 1.86 -7.02 -5.05
CA GLY A 104 1.13 -6.22 -4.06
C GLY A 104 1.83 -6.19 -2.70
N LEU A 105 1.97 -5.01 -2.08
CA LEU A 105 2.55 -4.83 -0.76
C LEU A 105 1.53 -4.18 0.17
N LEU A 106 1.14 -4.91 1.21
CA LEU A 106 0.43 -4.35 2.36
C LEU A 106 1.44 -4.03 3.45
N VAL A 107 1.65 -2.75 3.72
CA VAL A 107 2.69 -2.28 4.65
C VAL A 107 2.08 -1.78 5.93
N PHE A 108 2.33 -2.48 7.04
CA PHE A 108 1.93 -2.04 8.38
C PHE A 108 2.99 -1.13 8.98
N VAL A 109 2.77 0.18 8.87
CA VAL A 109 3.70 1.26 9.25
C VAL A 109 4.08 1.17 10.73
N THR A 110 3.11 0.92 11.60
CA THR A 110 3.30 0.85 13.06
C THR A 110 4.21 -0.32 13.48
N HIS A 111 4.14 -1.43 12.76
CA HIS A 111 4.87 -2.66 13.08
C HIS A 111 6.16 -2.82 12.27
N GLY A 112 6.30 -2.09 11.17
CA GLY A 112 7.40 -2.27 10.22
C GLY A 112 7.33 -3.60 9.49
N THR A 113 6.13 -4.11 9.23
CA THR A 113 5.91 -5.41 8.57
C THR A 113 5.35 -5.20 7.17
N VAL A 114 5.87 -5.94 6.20
CA VAL A 114 5.33 -6.03 4.84
C VAL A 114 4.68 -7.39 4.66
N LEU A 115 3.47 -7.41 4.12
CA LEU A 115 2.82 -8.63 3.65
C LEU A 115 2.67 -8.55 2.13
N GLU A 116 3.22 -9.54 1.44
CA GLU A 116 3.02 -9.65 0.00
C GLU A 116 1.60 -10.17 -0.30
N VAL A 117 1.05 -9.64 -1.39
CA VAL A 117 -0.27 -9.96 -1.93
C VAL A 117 -0.10 -10.30 -3.41
N SER A 118 -0.62 -11.47 -3.76
CA SER A 118 -0.80 -11.97 -5.13
C SER A 118 -2.28 -12.27 -5.36
#